data_AF-W2I4W7-F1
#
_entry.id   AF-W2I4W7-F1
#
_cell.length_a   1.000
_cell.length_b   1.000
_cell.length_c   1.000
_cell.angle_alpha   90.00
_cell.angle_beta   90.00
_cell.angle_gamma   90.00
#
_symmetry.space_group_name_H-M   'P 1'
#
loop_
_entity.id
_entity.type
_entity.pdbx_description
1 polymer ?
#
loop_
_entity_poly.entity_id
_entity_poly.type
_entity_poly.pdbx_seq_one_letter_code
_entity_poly.pdbx_strand_id
1 'polypeptide(L)' 'YYGPFAARAFFIKSVPLPCINTSSQVQLEFVEGVDPRYSARIAKKRPFASLEDALMKTKIPAKVLKRFNFNTDSR' A
#
# COMPACT_ATOMS: atom_id res chain seq x y z
N TYR A 1 -11.33 -14.70 -22.86
CA TYR A 1 -11.83 -14.71 -21.48
C TYR A 1 -10.67 -14.39 -20.55
N TYR A 2 -10.58 -13.16 -20.05
CA TYR A 2 -9.55 -12.77 -19.08
C TYR A 2 -10.06 -13.22 -17.69
N GLY A 3 -9.41 -14.21 -17.09
CA GLY A 3 -9.84 -14.78 -15.80
C GLY A 3 -9.79 -13.76 -14.64
N PRO A 4 -10.26 -14.14 -13.43
CA PRO A 4 -10.38 -13.24 -12.28
C PRO A 4 -9.06 -12.56 -11.88
N PHE A 5 -7.91 -13.17 -12.18
CA PHE A 5 -6.60 -12.58 -11.96
C PHE A 5 -6.33 -11.34 -12.81
N ALA A 6 -6.80 -11.37 -14.05
CA ALA A 6 -6.45 -10.35 -15.02
C ALA A 6 -7.39 -9.14 -14.93
N ALA A 7 -8.64 -9.35 -14.53
CA ALA A 7 -9.54 -8.28 -14.12
C ALA A 7 -8.99 -7.47 -12.93
N ARG A 8 -8.36 -8.14 -11.94
CA ARG A 8 -7.68 -7.47 -10.84
C ARG A 8 -6.52 -6.60 -11.33
N ALA A 9 -5.68 -7.11 -12.22
CA ALA A 9 -4.55 -6.35 -12.78
C ALA A 9 -5.00 -5.08 -13.54
N PHE A 10 -6.07 -5.17 -14.32
CA PHE A 10 -6.65 -3.99 -14.99
C PHE A 10 -7.12 -2.93 -14.00
N PHE A 11 -7.77 -3.37 -12.92
CA PHE A 11 -8.26 -2.46 -11.88
C PHE A 11 -7.10 -1.74 -11.18
N ILE A 12 -6.01 -2.45 -10.89
CA ILE A 12 -4.80 -1.88 -10.27
C ILE A 12 -4.16 -0.83 -11.19
N LYS A 13 -4.17 -1.05 -12.51
CA LYS A 13 -3.61 -0.09 -13.48
C LYS A 13 -4.41 1.21 -13.58
N SER A 14 -5.73 1.16 -13.39
CA SER A 14 -6.60 2.34 -13.46
C SER A 14 -6.73 3.09 -12.13
N VAL A 15 -6.50 2.43 -10.99
CA VAL A 15 -6.68 3.03 -9.67
C VAL A 15 -5.41 3.81 -9.29
N PRO A 16 -5.54 5.06 -8.81
CA PRO A 16 -4.39 5.84 -8.35
C PRO A 16 -3.66 5.14 -7.20
N LEU A 17 -2.36 5.39 -7.09
CA LEU A 17 -1.50 4.82 -6.06
C LEU A 17 -2.14 4.98 -4.66
N PRO A 18 -2.38 3.88 -3.92
CA PRO A 18 -3.10 3.96 -2.66
C PRO A 18 -2.28 4.73 -1.61
N CYS A 19 -2.95 5.64 -0.91
CA CYS A 19 -2.37 6.37 0.20
C CYS A 19 -2.26 5.47 1.43
N ILE A 20 -1.08 5.33 2.03
CA ILE A 20 -0.85 4.35 3.11
C ILE A 20 -1.71 4.59 4.37
N ASN A 21 -2.08 5.86 4.63
CA ASN A 21 -2.84 6.28 5.80
C ASN A 21 -4.37 6.18 5.61
N THR A 22 -4.86 6.47 4.41
CA THR A 22 -6.31 6.59 4.12
C THR A 22 -6.89 5.42 3.32
N SER A 23 -6.07 4.64 2.62
CA SER A 23 -6.55 3.52 1.78
C SER A 23 -7.22 2.41 2.58
N SER A 24 -8.10 1.66 1.91
CA SER A 24 -8.69 0.44 2.47
C SER A 24 -7.69 -0.72 2.47
N GLN A 25 -7.91 -1.74 3.32
CA GLN A 25 -7.05 -2.93 3.37
C GLN A 25 -6.95 -3.63 2.02
N VAL A 26 -8.08 -3.74 1.31
CA VAL A 26 -8.16 -4.35 -0.01
C VAL A 26 -7.31 -3.58 -1.02
N GLN A 27 -7.32 -2.24 -0.96
CA GLN A 27 -6.48 -1.39 -1.81
C GLN A 27 -4.98 -1.55 -1.52
N LEU A 28 -4.59 -1.84 -0.27
CA LEU A 28 -3.20 -2.11 0.07
C LEU A 28 -2.73 -3.46 -0.50
N GLU A 29 -3.57 -4.50 -0.43
CA GLU A 29 -3.26 -5.85 -0.93
C GLU A 29 -3.12 -5.90 -2.45
N PHE A 30 -3.73 -4.96 -3.14
CA PHE A 30 -3.58 -4.78 -4.58
C PHE A 30 -2.21 -4.24 -4.99
N VAL A 31 -1.40 -3.75 -4.04
CA VAL A 31 -0.02 -3.35 -4.33
C VAL A 31 0.85 -4.59 -4.39
N GLU A 32 1.52 -4.77 -5.53
CA GLU A 32 2.50 -5.82 -5.75
C GLU A 32 3.54 -5.88 -4.62
N GLY A 33 3.65 -7.04 -3.97
CA GLY A 33 4.56 -7.29 -2.84
C GLY A 33 3.95 -6.99 -1.46
N VAL A 34 2.66 -6.67 -1.39
CA VAL A 34 1.92 -6.48 -0.13
C VAL A 34 1.05 -7.69 0.14
N ASP A 35 1.46 -8.47 1.13
CA ASP A 35 0.65 -9.58 1.63
C ASP A 35 -0.49 -9.07 2.54
N PRO A 36 -1.55 -9.86 2.74
CA PRO A 36 -2.61 -9.56 3.72
C PRO A 36 -2.07 -9.35 5.15
N ARG A 37 -0.93 -9.97 5.47
CA ARG A 37 -0.22 -9.74 6.75
C ARG A 37 0.35 -8.33 6.82
N TYR A 38 0.87 -7.80 5.72
CA TYR A 38 1.38 -6.44 5.65
C TYR A 38 0.26 -5.41 5.64
N SER A 39 -0.83 -5.64 4.88
CA SER A 39 -2.01 -4.76 4.89
C SER A 39 -2.59 -4.61 6.31
N ALA A 40 -2.73 -5.72 7.05
CA ALA A 40 -3.20 -5.71 8.43
C ALA A 40 -2.24 -4.98 9.39
N ARG A 41 -0.92 -5.14 9.22
CA ARG A 41 0.08 -4.43 10.03
C ARG A 41 0.08 -2.94 9.77
N ILE A 42 -0.06 -2.53 8.51
CA ILE A 42 -0.18 -1.13 8.10
C ILE A 42 -1.43 -0.55 8.77
N ALA A 43 -2.59 -1.20 8.61
CA ALA A 43 -3.85 -0.73 9.19
C ALA A 43 -3.78 -0.51 10.71
N LYS A 44 -3.10 -1.40 11.45
CA LYS A 44 -2.94 -1.29 12.92
C LYS A 44 -1.99 -0.18 13.38
N LYS A 45 -1.03 0.24 12.55
CA LYS A 45 0.05 1.15 12.95
C LYS A 45 -0.03 2.56 12.35
N ARG A 46 -1.07 2.82 11.54
CA ARG A 46 -1.45 4.16 11.09
C ARG A 46 -1.60 5.10 12.30
N PRO A 47 -1.23 6.39 12.19
CA PRO A 47 -0.71 7.08 11.01
C PRO A 47 0.82 6.97 10.84
N PHE A 48 1.29 7.14 9.60
CA PHE A 48 2.70 7.25 9.21
C PHE A 48 2.97 8.64 8.65
N ALA A 49 4.01 9.34 9.13
CA ALA A 49 4.39 10.65 8.60
C ALA A 49 5.42 10.53 7.47
N SER A 50 6.38 9.61 7.64
CA SER A 50 7.43 9.35 6.64
C SER A 50 7.56 7.88 6.25
N LEU A 51 8.26 7.64 5.13
CA LEU A 51 8.72 6.32 4.71
C LEU A 51 9.51 5.61 5.82
N GLU A 52 10.36 6.36 6.51
CA GLU A 52 11.19 5.87 7.63
C GLU A 52 10.35 5.47 8.84
N ASP A 53 9.31 6.23 9.17
CA ASP A 53 8.37 5.86 10.24
C ASP A 53 7.60 4.59 9.90
N ALA A 54 7.15 4.48 8.64
CA ALA A 54 6.48 3.29 8.16
C ALA A 54 7.42 2.08 8.25
N LEU A 55 8.69 2.22 7.85
CA LEU A 55 9.73 1.20 8.01
C LEU A 55 9.92 0.81 9.47
N MET A 56 10.10 1.76 10.39
CA MET A 56 10.35 1.49 11.80
C MET A 56 9.15 0.82 12.48
N LYS A 57 7.94 1.31 12.21
CA LYS A 57 6.71 0.76 12.78
C LYS A 57 6.38 -0.60 12.19
N THR A 58 6.34 -0.71 10.86
CA THR A 58 5.81 -1.91 10.19
C THR A 58 6.88 -2.93 9.88
N LYS A 59 8.17 -2.60 9.91
CA LYS A 59 9.29 -3.46 9.48
C LYS A 59 9.09 -4.07 8.08
N ILE A 60 8.32 -3.40 7.22
CA ILE A 60 8.09 -3.79 5.83
C ILE A 60 9.26 -3.25 4.99
N PRO A 61 9.79 -3.99 4.00
CA PRO A 61 10.90 -3.51 3.19
C PRO A 61 10.57 -2.21 2.44
N ALA A 62 11.54 -1.30 2.37
CA ALA A 62 11.41 0.00 1.72
C ALA A 62 10.98 -0.09 0.25
N LYS A 63 11.35 -1.18 -0.45
CA LYS A 63 10.97 -1.43 -1.85
C LYS A 63 9.45 -1.52 -2.03
N VAL A 64 8.75 -2.09 -1.06
CA VAL A 64 7.28 -2.19 -1.07
C VAL A 64 6.68 -0.86 -0.64
N LEU A 65 7.25 -0.24 0.41
CA LEU A 65 6.75 1.03 0.92
C LEU A 65 6.83 2.17 -0.11
N LYS A 66 7.90 2.22 -0.93
CA LYS A 66 8.05 3.20 -2.03
C LYS A 66 6.95 3.17 -3.08
N ARG A 67 6.15 2.09 -3.15
CA ARG A 67 5.02 1.97 -4.09
C ARG A 67 3.75 2.65 -3.57
N PHE A 68 3.72 3.05 -2.31
CA PHE A 68 2.59 3.79 -1.75
C PHE A 68 2.80 5.28 -1.90
N ASN A 69 1.68 6.00 -2.04
CA ASN A 69 1.70 7.43 -1.89
C ASN A 69 1.77 7.79 -0.41
N PHE A 70 2.77 8.58 -0.04
CA PHE A 70 2.80 9.26 1.24
C PHE A 70 2.30 10.67 0.97
N ASN A 71 1.10 11.01 1.49
CA ASN A 71 0.62 12.38 1.48
C ASN A 71 1.38 13.18 2.55
N THR A 72 2.70 13.17 2.43
CA THR A 72 3.60 14.06 3.15
C THR A 72 3.70 15.25 2.23
N ASP A 73 2.85 16.24 2.47
CA ASP A 73 2.97 17.53 1.79
C ASP A 73 4.43 17.96 1.87
N SER A 74 5.08 17.99 0.71
CA SER A 74 6.38 18.61 0.54
C SER A 74 6.25 20.06 1.00
N ARG A 75 6.79 20.34 2.18
CA ARG A 75 7.06 21.71 2.61
C ARG A 75 8.15 22.32 1.73
#